data_AF-A0A1T4XVT4-F1
#
_entry.id   AF-A0A1T4XVT4-F1
#
_cell.length_a   1.000
_cell.length_b   1.000
_cell.length_c   1.000
_cell.angle_alpha   90.00
_cell.angle_beta   90.00
_cell.angle_gamma   90.00
#
_symmetry.space_group_name_H-M   'P 1'
#
loop_
_entity.id
_entity.type
_entity.pdbx_description
1 polymer ?
#
loop_
_entity_poly.entity_id
_entity_poly.type
_entity_poly.pdbx_seq_one_letter_code
_entity_poly.pdbx_strand_id
1 'polypeptide(L)'
;MLWKILSAISAACLAGAAYFAWSNQAALEHERTRFAAANANMKAAQERKVDGEAALKDKQELLATTQKELDASKEEVVKFAAEAQEKEASLAVIKGNLDQVTAQVTSVEKQIEDAGDIENLVAQIEKLKKDQLDAQGSVANQNQRVAAAKEQLEYVNTQITKLREAEALGRRGIVAPDFTARVAQYFPEWDFAILNKGNSQGVFANADLEVKRGQQVIAKLKVRNVEQFGSIADLVPGSLEEGNAIRSGDLVVAAAKQSVEDEKKTSSTSSAPATTPDATAPGAPAGGMSDPFGGTPAPAPMTSDPFGAPAAPAAPAGGMSDPFGAPAAPAGGAPMTEDPFGSAPAPAPAPAGGASMTSDPFGSN
;
A
#
# COMPACT_ATOMS: atom_id res chain seq x y z
N MET A 1 -125.94 -99.84 41.29
CA MET A 1 -125.84 -98.36 41.19
C MET A 1 -124.49 -97.82 41.72
N LEU A 2 -123.94 -98.35 42.82
CA LEU A 2 -122.70 -97.87 43.46
C LEU A 2 -121.42 -97.95 42.58
N TRP A 3 -121.23 -99.02 41.80
CA TRP A 3 -120.05 -99.19 40.94
C TRP A 3 -119.94 -98.12 39.82
N LYS A 4 -121.09 -97.64 39.31
CA LYS A 4 -121.14 -96.56 38.32
C LYS A 4 -120.71 -95.21 38.92
N ILE A 5 -121.04 -94.95 40.19
CA ILE A 5 -120.67 -93.72 40.91
C ILE A 5 -119.18 -93.73 41.24
N LEU A 6 -118.64 -94.87 41.71
CA LEU A 6 -117.22 -95.02 41.98
C LEU A 6 -116.36 -94.90 40.69
N SER A 7 -116.85 -95.44 39.57
CA SER A 7 -116.21 -95.29 38.26
C SER A 7 -116.27 -93.86 37.70
N ALA A 8 -117.33 -93.10 38.01
CA ALA A 8 -117.44 -91.70 37.62
C ALA A 8 -116.51 -90.80 38.43
N ILE A 9 -116.38 -91.04 39.74
CA ILE A 9 -115.44 -90.33 40.61
C ILE A 9 -113.99 -90.68 40.25
N SER A 10 -113.67 -91.94 39.95
CA SER A 10 -112.33 -92.30 39.50
C SER A 10 -111.98 -91.68 38.14
N ALA A 11 -112.94 -91.60 37.20
CA ALA A 11 -112.76 -90.90 35.93
C ALA A 11 -112.53 -89.39 36.14
N ALA A 12 -113.24 -88.75 37.06
CA ALA A 12 -113.02 -87.34 37.42
C ALA A 12 -111.64 -87.13 38.07
N CYS A 13 -111.20 -88.05 38.95
CA CYS A 13 -109.87 -88.00 39.55
C CYS A 13 -108.76 -88.19 38.49
N LEU A 14 -108.93 -89.10 37.53
CA LEU A 14 -107.99 -89.29 36.42
C LEU A 14 -107.95 -88.09 35.47
N ALA A 15 -109.09 -87.47 35.19
CA ALA A 15 -109.16 -86.25 34.40
C ALA A 15 -108.48 -85.06 35.11
N GLY A 16 -108.68 -84.92 36.43
CA GLY A 16 -107.97 -83.94 37.25
C GLY A 16 -106.46 -84.19 37.27
N ALA A 17 -106.03 -85.44 37.44
CA ALA A 17 -104.62 -85.82 37.37
C ALA A 17 -104.01 -85.54 35.98
N ALA A 18 -104.75 -85.77 34.90
CA ALA A 18 -104.32 -85.45 33.54
C ALA A 18 -104.20 -83.93 33.31
N TYR A 19 -105.13 -83.13 33.84
CA TYR A 19 -105.03 -81.66 33.80
C TYR A 19 -103.83 -81.14 34.58
N PHE A 20 -103.59 -81.64 35.80
CA PHE A 20 -102.41 -81.28 36.59
C PHE A 20 -101.10 -81.74 35.93
N ALA A 21 -101.10 -82.93 35.32
CA ALA A 21 -99.95 -83.41 34.55
C ALA A 21 -99.67 -82.50 33.35
N TRP A 22 -100.70 -82.07 32.62
CA TRP A 22 -100.57 -81.13 31.50
C TRP A 22 -100.12 -79.73 31.95
N SER A 23 -100.70 -79.18 33.02
CA SER A 23 -100.31 -77.87 33.55
C SER A 23 -98.88 -77.88 34.11
N ASN A 24 -98.47 -78.97 34.74
CA ASN A 24 -97.11 -79.14 35.24
C ASN A 24 -96.11 -79.36 34.08
N GLN A 25 -96.52 -80.05 33.01
CA GLN A 25 -95.71 -80.18 31.79
C GLN A 25 -95.49 -78.81 31.13
N ALA A 26 -96.52 -77.97 31.04
CA ALA A 26 -96.38 -76.60 30.54
C ALA A 26 -95.47 -75.73 31.42
N ALA A 27 -95.53 -75.89 32.75
CA ALA A 27 -94.62 -75.20 33.68
C ALA A 27 -93.17 -75.67 33.51
N LEU A 28 -92.93 -76.98 33.37
CA LEU A 28 -91.61 -77.55 33.10
C LEU A 28 -91.04 -77.09 31.74
N GLU A 29 -91.87 -76.93 30.71
CA GLU A 29 -91.46 -76.37 29.42
C GLU A 29 -91.06 -74.88 29.56
N HIS A 30 -91.80 -74.10 30.34
CA HIS A 30 -91.43 -72.72 30.67
C HIS A 30 -90.14 -72.62 31.49
N GLU A 31 -89.92 -73.51 32.46
CA GLU A 31 -88.68 -73.55 33.24
C GLU A 31 -87.49 -73.98 32.38
N ARG A 32 -87.67 -74.98 31.50
CA ARG A 32 -86.63 -75.40 30.55
C ARG A 32 -86.28 -74.29 29.56
N THR A 33 -87.26 -73.56 29.05
CA THR A 33 -87.00 -72.42 28.14
C THR A 33 -86.33 -71.27 28.86
N ARG A 34 -86.72 -70.95 30.11
CA ARG A 34 -86.03 -69.96 30.94
C ARG A 34 -84.61 -70.38 31.30
N PHE A 35 -84.39 -71.65 31.64
CA PHE A 35 -83.06 -72.19 31.92
C PHE A 35 -82.19 -72.19 30.66
N ALA A 36 -82.74 -72.57 29.51
CA ALA A 36 -82.05 -72.51 28.22
C ALA A 36 -81.69 -71.05 27.86
N ALA A 37 -82.60 -70.10 28.05
CA ALA A 37 -82.34 -68.68 27.84
C ALA A 37 -81.32 -68.10 28.83
N ALA A 38 -81.41 -68.47 30.11
CA ALA A 38 -80.47 -68.04 31.15
C ALA A 38 -79.06 -68.62 30.89
N ASN A 39 -78.97 -69.89 30.51
CA ASN A 39 -77.71 -70.54 30.15
C ASN A 39 -77.13 -69.95 28.85
N ALA A 40 -77.97 -69.66 27.86
CA ALA A 40 -77.55 -68.96 26.64
C ALA A 40 -77.04 -67.55 26.94
N ASN A 41 -77.72 -66.80 27.82
CA ASN A 41 -77.30 -65.47 28.25
C ASN A 41 -75.99 -65.50 29.05
N MET A 42 -75.81 -66.49 29.94
CA MET A 42 -74.56 -66.67 30.69
C MET A 42 -73.40 -67.00 29.76
N LYS A 43 -73.60 -67.91 28.80
CA LYS A 43 -72.60 -68.24 27.78
C LYS A 43 -72.26 -67.01 26.92
N ALA A 44 -73.27 -66.26 26.46
CA ALA A 44 -73.07 -65.04 25.68
C ALA A 44 -72.42 -63.91 26.49
N ALA A 45 -72.60 -63.87 27.81
CA ALA A 45 -71.90 -62.94 28.70
C ALA A 45 -70.44 -63.38 28.91
N GLN A 46 -70.18 -64.68 29.00
CA GLN A 46 -68.83 -65.22 29.11
C GLN A 46 -68.03 -65.02 27.82
N GLU A 47 -68.64 -65.24 26.66
CA GLU A 47 -68.05 -64.93 25.34
C GLU A 47 -67.73 -63.43 25.22
N ARG A 48 -68.67 -62.54 25.54
CA ARG A 48 -68.41 -61.09 25.57
C ARG A 48 -67.30 -60.68 26.54
N LYS A 49 -67.15 -61.38 27.66
CA LYS A 49 -66.06 -61.12 28.61
C LYS A 49 -64.71 -61.50 28.00
N VAL A 50 -64.62 -62.65 27.36
CA VAL A 50 -63.40 -63.10 26.66
C VAL A 50 -63.07 -62.15 25.50
N ASP A 51 -64.06 -61.77 24.69
CA ASP A 51 -63.89 -60.81 23.60
C ASP A 51 -63.48 -59.42 24.12
N GLY A 52 -64.05 -58.99 25.25
CA GLY A 52 -63.71 -57.73 25.91
C GLY A 52 -62.30 -57.73 26.51
N GLU A 53 -61.88 -58.82 27.13
CA GLU A 53 -60.51 -58.99 27.65
C GLU A 53 -59.48 -59.03 26.51
N ALA A 54 -59.80 -59.70 25.40
CA ALA A 54 -58.98 -59.68 24.18
C ALA A 54 -58.88 -58.26 23.59
N ALA A 55 -60.01 -57.56 23.43
CA ALA A 55 -60.04 -56.20 22.91
C ALA A 55 -59.30 -55.20 23.83
N LEU A 56 -59.39 -55.35 25.15
CA LEU A 56 -58.63 -54.51 26.09
C LEU A 56 -57.12 -54.73 25.94
N LYS A 57 -56.69 -55.98 25.78
CA LYS A 57 -55.29 -56.31 25.54
C LYS A 57 -54.79 -55.71 24.23
N ASP A 58 -55.53 -55.87 23.15
CA ASP A 58 -55.20 -55.29 21.83
C ASP A 58 -55.10 -53.75 21.91
N LYS A 59 -56.02 -53.10 22.64
CA LYS A 59 -55.98 -51.65 22.85
C LYS A 59 -54.81 -51.21 23.74
N GLN A 60 -54.44 -51.98 24.75
CA GLN A 60 -53.25 -51.71 25.58
C GLN A 60 -51.97 -51.83 24.76
N GLU A 61 -51.85 -52.86 23.91
CA GLU A 61 -50.71 -53.03 23.00
C GLU A 61 -50.66 -51.91 21.95
N LEU A 62 -51.81 -51.48 21.42
CA LEU A 62 -51.89 -50.34 20.50
C LEU A 62 -51.51 -49.02 21.18
N LEU A 63 -51.93 -48.79 22.43
CA LEU A 63 -51.50 -47.60 23.18
C LEU A 63 -49.99 -47.62 23.47
N ALA A 64 -49.43 -48.78 23.82
CA ALA A 64 -47.99 -48.89 24.06
C ALA A 64 -47.16 -48.67 22.78
N THR A 65 -47.65 -49.13 21.63
CA THR A 65 -46.99 -48.92 20.33
C THR A 65 -47.13 -47.48 19.86
N THR A 66 -48.33 -46.91 19.87
CA THR A 66 -48.56 -45.49 19.52
C THR A 66 -47.81 -44.53 20.44
N GLN A 67 -47.68 -44.83 21.73
CA GLN A 67 -46.86 -44.05 22.65
C GLN A 67 -45.38 -44.07 22.25
N LYS A 68 -44.83 -45.23 21.88
CA LYS A 68 -43.46 -45.35 21.38
C LYS A 68 -43.25 -44.58 20.08
N GLU A 69 -44.20 -44.65 19.14
CA GLU A 69 -44.15 -43.90 17.88
C GLU A 69 -44.23 -42.39 18.12
N LEU A 70 -45.05 -41.96 19.08
CA LEU A 70 -45.17 -40.55 19.46
C LEU A 70 -43.87 -40.03 20.09
N ASP A 71 -43.23 -40.82 20.95
CA ASP A 71 -41.96 -40.46 21.57
C ASP A 71 -40.82 -40.44 20.52
N ALA A 72 -40.78 -41.42 19.61
CA ALA A 72 -39.83 -41.42 18.48
C ALA A 72 -40.04 -40.23 17.53
N SER A 73 -41.29 -39.91 17.20
CA SER A 73 -41.63 -38.76 16.34
C SER A 73 -41.25 -37.43 17.00
N LYS A 74 -41.41 -37.30 18.32
CA LYS A 74 -40.93 -36.12 19.06
C LYS A 74 -39.42 -35.98 18.99
N GLU A 75 -38.68 -37.06 19.15
CA GLU A 75 -37.21 -37.03 19.02
C GLU A 75 -36.79 -36.61 17.60
N GLU A 76 -37.45 -37.12 16.56
CA GLU A 76 -37.21 -36.71 15.18
C GLU A 76 -37.54 -35.23 14.93
N VAL A 77 -38.66 -34.73 15.47
CA VAL A 77 -39.02 -33.30 15.35
C VAL A 77 -37.99 -32.41 16.03
N VAL A 78 -37.49 -32.79 17.22
CA VAL A 78 -36.42 -32.04 17.91
C VAL A 78 -35.13 -32.07 17.09
N LYS A 79 -34.78 -33.22 16.51
CA LYS A 79 -33.61 -33.35 15.65
C LYS A 79 -33.70 -32.49 14.39
N PHE A 80 -34.83 -32.55 13.67
CA PHE A 80 -35.04 -31.73 12.47
C PHE A 80 -35.11 -30.24 12.78
N ALA A 81 -35.69 -29.85 13.92
CA ALA A 81 -35.67 -28.46 14.36
C ALA A 81 -34.23 -27.95 14.61
N ALA A 82 -33.37 -28.78 15.23
CA ALA A 82 -31.97 -28.46 15.44
C ALA A 82 -31.20 -28.36 14.10
N GLU A 83 -31.39 -29.30 13.18
CA GLU A 83 -30.78 -29.27 11.84
C GLU A 83 -31.26 -28.06 11.03
N ALA A 84 -32.54 -27.70 11.10
CA ALA A 84 -33.08 -26.50 10.45
C ALA A 84 -32.42 -25.23 11.00
N GLN A 85 -32.29 -25.12 12.32
CA GLN A 85 -31.63 -23.98 12.97
C GLN A 85 -30.15 -23.88 12.59
N GLU A 86 -29.43 -25.01 12.49
CA GLU A 86 -28.05 -25.05 12.03
C GLU A 86 -27.94 -24.58 10.57
N LYS A 87 -28.85 -25.02 9.70
CA LYS A 87 -28.88 -24.58 8.30
C LYS A 87 -29.21 -23.10 8.17
N GLU A 88 -30.18 -22.58 8.92
CA GLU A 88 -30.47 -21.14 8.96
C GLU A 88 -29.27 -20.31 9.42
N ALA A 89 -28.55 -20.75 10.47
CA ALA A 89 -27.33 -20.11 10.92
C ALA A 89 -26.23 -20.14 9.84
N SER A 90 -26.06 -21.28 9.15
CA SER A 90 -25.10 -21.41 8.05
C SER A 90 -25.45 -20.49 6.86
N LEU A 91 -26.73 -20.35 6.54
CA LEU A 91 -27.20 -19.44 5.49
C LEU A 91 -26.97 -17.98 5.86
N ALA A 92 -27.17 -17.60 7.13
CA ALA A 92 -26.85 -16.25 7.60
C ALA A 92 -25.36 -15.93 7.45
N VAL A 93 -24.48 -16.88 7.81
CA VAL A 93 -23.02 -16.74 7.64
C VAL A 93 -22.65 -16.65 6.16
N ILE A 94 -23.20 -17.52 5.31
CA ILE A 94 -22.92 -17.51 3.86
C ILE A 94 -23.39 -16.20 3.22
N LYS A 95 -24.56 -15.67 3.60
CA LYS A 95 -25.04 -14.37 3.13
C LYS A 95 -24.12 -13.23 3.55
N GLY A 96 -23.69 -13.19 4.83
CA GLY A 96 -22.73 -12.20 5.30
C GLY A 96 -21.39 -12.26 4.55
N ASN A 97 -20.89 -13.47 4.29
CA ASN A 97 -19.68 -13.68 3.49
C ASN A 97 -19.87 -13.22 2.04
N LEU A 98 -21.04 -13.49 1.43
CA LEU A 98 -21.35 -13.04 0.08
C LEU A 98 -21.37 -11.51 0.00
N ASP A 99 -22.05 -10.84 0.93
CA ASP A 99 -22.08 -9.37 0.99
C ASP A 99 -20.68 -8.77 1.14
N GLN A 100 -19.84 -9.37 2.00
CA GLN A 100 -18.45 -8.96 2.18
C GLN A 100 -17.62 -9.18 0.91
N VAL A 101 -17.76 -10.34 0.26
CA VAL A 101 -17.05 -10.65 -0.99
C VAL A 101 -17.51 -9.72 -2.11
N THR A 102 -18.80 -9.44 -2.24
CA THR A 102 -19.32 -8.47 -3.21
C THR A 102 -18.75 -7.07 -2.96
N ALA A 103 -18.72 -6.62 -1.70
CA ALA A 103 -18.10 -5.33 -1.35
C ALA A 103 -16.60 -5.30 -1.69
N GLN A 104 -15.87 -6.39 -1.47
CA GLN A 104 -14.47 -6.51 -1.87
C GLN A 104 -14.29 -6.48 -3.39
N VAL A 105 -15.12 -7.22 -4.13
CA VAL A 105 -15.08 -7.21 -5.60
C VAL A 105 -15.34 -5.81 -6.13
N THR A 106 -16.36 -5.11 -5.66
CA THR A 106 -16.61 -3.71 -6.07
C THR A 106 -15.47 -2.77 -5.69
N SER A 107 -14.85 -2.96 -4.51
CA SER A 107 -13.67 -2.17 -4.12
C SER A 107 -12.48 -2.46 -5.05
N VAL A 108 -12.27 -3.72 -5.43
CA VAL A 108 -11.19 -4.14 -6.32
C VAL A 108 -11.45 -3.68 -7.75
N GLU A 109 -12.68 -3.78 -8.25
CA GLU A 109 -13.09 -3.23 -9.55
C GLU A 109 -12.82 -1.74 -9.60
N LYS A 110 -13.21 -0.99 -8.55
CA LYS A 110 -12.89 0.45 -8.45
C LYS A 110 -11.40 0.71 -8.40
N GLN A 111 -10.61 -0.09 -7.67
CA GLN A 111 -9.15 0.02 -7.67
C GLN A 111 -8.54 -0.29 -9.05
N ILE A 112 -9.13 -1.20 -9.82
CA ILE A 112 -8.72 -1.54 -11.19
C ILE A 112 -9.10 -0.41 -12.15
N GLU A 113 -10.27 0.22 -11.98
CA GLU A 113 -10.68 1.41 -12.74
C GLU A 113 -9.83 2.64 -12.40
N ASP A 114 -9.55 2.89 -11.11
CA ASP A 114 -8.65 3.95 -10.65
C ASP A 114 -7.20 3.70 -11.09
N ALA A 115 -6.77 2.44 -11.13
CA ALA A 115 -5.52 2.01 -11.75
C ALA A 115 -5.62 1.84 -13.27
N GLY A 116 -6.79 2.11 -13.86
CA GLY A 116 -7.20 1.80 -15.24
C GLY A 116 -6.36 2.48 -16.33
N ASP A 117 -5.37 3.26 -15.91
CA ASP A 117 -4.35 3.83 -16.75
C ASP A 117 -3.05 3.01 -16.75
N ILE A 118 -3.02 1.71 -16.43
CA ILE A 118 -1.77 0.91 -16.55
C ILE A 118 -1.15 1.03 -17.95
N GLU A 119 -1.94 0.98 -19.02
CA GLU A 119 -1.44 1.20 -20.39
C GLU A 119 -0.95 2.64 -20.59
N ASN A 120 -1.65 3.63 -20.04
CA ASN A 120 -1.22 5.03 -20.05
C ASN A 120 0.04 5.26 -19.19
N LEU A 121 0.22 4.51 -18.11
CA LEU A 121 1.37 4.53 -17.21
C LEU A 121 2.57 3.90 -17.90
N VAL A 122 2.37 2.78 -18.61
CA VAL A 122 3.39 2.15 -19.44
C VAL A 122 3.79 3.07 -20.59
N ALA A 123 2.84 3.70 -21.29
CA ALA A 123 3.13 4.69 -22.32
C ALA A 123 3.88 5.93 -21.77
N GLN A 124 3.51 6.39 -20.57
CA GLN A 124 4.22 7.46 -19.86
C GLN A 124 5.64 7.02 -19.46
N ILE A 125 5.83 5.78 -18.99
CA ILE A 125 7.15 5.22 -18.64
C ILE A 125 8.03 5.10 -19.88
N GLU A 126 7.49 4.66 -21.01
CA GLU A 126 8.24 4.60 -22.28
C GLU A 126 8.64 6.00 -22.77
N LYS A 127 7.71 6.96 -22.69
CA LYS A 127 8.01 8.37 -22.99
C LYS A 127 9.08 8.93 -22.05
N LEU A 128 8.96 8.72 -20.74
CA LEU A 128 9.94 9.13 -19.74
C LEU A 128 11.31 8.49 -19.96
N LYS A 129 11.37 7.21 -20.35
CA LYS A 129 12.63 6.54 -20.74
C LYS A 129 13.27 7.17 -21.97
N LYS A 130 12.46 7.51 -22.98
CA LYS A 130 12.93 8.20 -24.18
C LYS A 130 13.47 9.60 -23.84
N ASP A 131 12.69 10.37 -23.07
CA ASP A 131 13.08 11.71 -22.60
C ASP A 131 14.35 11.64 -21.73
N GLN A 132 14.49 10.61 -20.90
CA GLN A 132 15.69 10.37 -20.09
C GLN A 132 16.92 10.09 -20.96
N LEU A 133 16.80 9.27 -22.01
CA LEU A 133 17.90 9.00 -22.94
C LEU A 133 18.30 10.26 -23.72
N ASP A 134 17.33 11.04 -24.20
CA ASP A 134 17.59 12.29 -24.92
C ASP A 134 18.23 13.36 -24.01
N ALA A 135 17.77 13.44 -22.76
CA ALA A 135 18.36 14.30 -21.74
C ALA A 135 19.79 13.86 -21.37
N GLN A 136 20.04 12.55 -21.22
CA GLN A 136 21.36 12.02 -20.91
C GLN A 136 22.36 12.28 -22.06
N GLY A 137 21.93 12.13 -23.32
CA GLY A 137 22.71 12.51 -24.49
C GLY A 137 23.02 14.01 -24.54
N SER A 138 22.05 14.85 -24.18
CA SER A 138 22.22 16.30 -24.11
C SER A 138 23.20 16.72 -23.02
N VAL A 139 23.12 16.11 -21.83
CA VAL A 139 24.05 16.34 -20.71
C VAL A 139 25.46 15.88 -21.08
N ALA A 140 25.62 14.75 -21.76
CA ALA A 140 26.93 14.28 -22.21
C ALA A 140 27.58 15.29 -23.18
N ASN A 141 26.82 15.80 -24.15
CA ASN A 141 27.29 16.82 -25.09
C ASN A 141 27.62 18.15 -24.39
N GLN A 142 26.77 18.60 -23.47
CA GLN A 142 27.03 19.79 -22.67
C GLN A 142 28.29 19.64 -21.81
N ASN A 143 28.50 18.49 -21.18
CA ASN A 143 29.71 18.22 -20.41
C ASN A 143 30.97 18.25 -21.29
N GLN A 144 30.93 17.70 -22.50
CA GLN A 144 32.03 17.80 -23.46
C GLN A 144 32.31 19.26 -23.86
N ARG A 145 31.27 20.06 -24.12
CA ARG A 145 31.41 21.49 -24.41
C ARG A 145 31.99 22.27 -23.23
N VAL A 146 31.55 21.98 -22.01
CA VAL A 146 32.08 22.60 -20.80
C VAL A 146 33.54 22.20 -20.57
N ALA A 147 33.91 20.95 -20.81
CA ALA A 147 35.30 20.50 -20.73
C ALA A 147 36.19 21.24 -21.74
N ALA A 148 35.78 21.30 -23.01
CA ALA A 148 36.51 22.04 -24.04
C ALA A 148 36.61 23.55 -23.73
N ALA A 149 35.54 24.16 -23.22
CA ALA A 149 35.55 25.56 -22.82
C ALA A 149 36.48 25.82 -21.62
N LYS A 150 36.56 24.89 -20.66
CA LYS A 150 37.51 24.96 -19.53
C LYS A 150 38.95 24.88 -20.01
N GLU A 151 39.28 23.95 -20.90
CA GLU A 151 40.62 23.84 -21.49
C GLU A 151 41.00 25.13 -22.24
N GLN A 152 40.05 25.71 -22.98
CA GLN A 152 40.28 26.98 -23.68
C GLN A 152 40.48 28.15 -22.71
N LEU A 153 39.72 28.20 -21.60
CA LEU A 153 39.91 29.19 -20.55
C LEU A 153 41.27 29.05 -19.86
N GLU A 154 41.72 27.84 -19.56
CA GLU A 154 43.04 27.60 -19.00
C GLU A 154 44.14 28.04 -19.96
N TYR A 155 44.03 27.66 -21.25
CA TYR A 155 44.97 28.10 -22.28
C TYR A 155 45.05 29.63 -22.37
N VAL A 156 43.91 30.31 -22.49
CA VAL A 156 43.86 31.77 -22.57
C VAL A 156 44.39 32.42 -21.29
N ASN A 157 44.06 31.90 -20.10
CA ASN A 157 44.60 32.42 -18.85
C ASN A 157 46.12 32.28 -18.76
N THR A 158 46.69 31.15 -19.19
CA THR A 158 48.16 31.01 -19.23
C THR A 158 48.81 31.99 -20.20
N GLN A 159 48.18 32.27 -21.35
CA GLN A 159 48.65 33.29 -22.28
C GLN A 159 48.58 34.69 -21.68
N ILE A 160 47.47 35.04 -21.02
CA ILE A 160 47.31 36.34 -20.35
C ILE A 160 48.39 36.51 -19.27
N THR A 161 48.66 35.50 -18.46
CA THR A 161 49.71 35.57 -17.43
C THR A 161 51.08 35.78 -18.05
N LYS A 162 51.44 35.02 -19.10
CA LYS A 162 52.71 35.19 -19.82
C LYS A 162 52.85 36.59 -20.44
N LEU A 163 51.78 37.10 -21.06
CA LEU A 163 51.78 38.44 -21.65
C LEU A 163 51.88 39.54 -20.58
N ARG A 164 51.18 39.40 -19.45
CA ARG A 164 51.29 40.32 -18.31
C ARG A 164 52.67 40.31 -17.69
N GLU A 165 53.30 39.15 -17.54
CA GLU A 165 54.67 39.03 -17.05
C GLU A 165 55.66 39.69 -18.03
N ALA A 166 55.53 39.42 -19.32
CA ALA A 166 56.36 40.06 -20.36
C ALA A 166 56.17 41.59 -20.37
N GLU A 167 54.94 42.08 -20.24
CA GLU A 167 54.65 43.51 -20.13
C GLU A 167 55.23 44.11 -18.85
N ALA A 168 55.10 43.44 -17.70
CA ALA A 168 55.64 43.90 -16.42
C ALA A 168 57.17 43.96 -16.44
N LEU A 169 57.83 42.99 -17.06
CA LEU A 169 59.29 43.00 -17.26
C LEU A 169 59.71 44.16 -18.18
N GLY A 170 58.98 44.37 -19.27
CA GLY A 170 59.25 45.49 -20.18
C GLY A 170 59.04 46.85 -19.53
N ARG A 171 57.98 47.02 -18.72
CA ARG A 171 57.73 48.25 -17.94
C ARG A 171 58.81 48.54 -16.90
N ARG A 172 59.42 47.50 -16.33
CA ARG A 172 60.51 47.60 -15.34
C ARG A 172 61.89 47.84 -15.96
N GLY A 173 62.01 47.89 -17.29
CA GLY A 173 63.29 48.08 -17.96
C GLY A 173 64.24 46.88 -17.84
N ILE A 174 63.73 45.70 -17.50
CA ILE A 174 64.53 44.49 -17.28
C ILE A 174 64.86 43.87 -18.65
N VAL A 175 66.11 44.03 -19.06
CA VAL A 175 66.67 43.46 -20.28
C VAL A 175 67.20 42.05 -20.00
N ALA A 176 67.10 41.14 -20.96
CA ALA A 176 67.55 39.76 -20.81
C ALA A 176 69.06 39.68 -20.44
N PRO A 177 69.49 38.75 -19.55
CA PRO A 177 70.89 38.67 -19.10
C PRO A 177 71.92 38.39 -20.20
N ASP A 178 71.49 37.80 -21.31
CA ASP A 178 72.28 37.49 -22.51
C ASP A 178 72.26 38.62 -23.55
N PHE A 179 71.65 39.76 -23.23
CA PHE A 179 71.55 40.89 -24.13
C PHE A 179 72.90 41.52 -24.45
N THR A 180 73.15 41.68 -25.75
CA THR A 180 74.32 42.38 -26.29
C THR A 180 73.87 43.36 -27.38
N ALA A 181 74.31 44.61 -27.29
CA ALA A 181 74.17 45.64 -28.30
C ALA A 181 75.53 46.29 -28.61
N ARG A 182 75.56 47.18 -29.59
CA ARG A 182 76.72 48.01 -29.89
C ARG A 182 76.31 49.47 -29.98
N VAL A 183 77.21 50.36 -29.56
CA VAL A 183 77.08 51.80 -29.80
C VAL A 183 77.20 52.05 -31.29
N ALA A 184 76.13 52.49 -31.94
CA ALA A 184 76.14 52.89 -33.34
C ALA A 184 76.86 54.24 -33.48
N GLN A 185 76.50 55.21 -32.62
CA GLN A 185 77.10 56.53 -32.59
C GLN A 185 76.97 57.14 -31.19
N TYR A 186 77.96 57.93 -30.78
CA TYR A 186 77.96 58.66 -29.51
C TYR A 186 78.04 60.17 -29.76
N PHE A 187 77.23 60.94 -29.04
CA PHE A 187 77.19 62.39 -29.12
C PHE A 187 77.67 63.01 -27.79
N PRO A 188 78.95 63.40 -27.68
CA PRO A 188 79.52 63.90 -26.43
C PRO A 188 78.94 65.26 -25.99
N GLU A 189 78.38 66.05 -26.90
CA GLU A 189 77.78 67.36 -26.58
C GLU A 189 76.49 67.24 -25.77
N TRP A 190 75.79 66.10 -25.91
CA TRP A 190 74.48 65.85 -25.32
C TRP A 190 74.48 64.61 -24.42
N ASP A 191 75.65 64.01 -24.20
CA ASP A 191 75.84 62.83 -23.35
C ASP A 191 74.87 61.67 -23.66
N PHE A 192 74.54 61.43 -24.93
CA PHE A 192 73.72 60.28 -25.33
C PHE A 192 74.38 59.42 -26.42
N ALA A 193 74.07 58.13 -26.38
CA ALA A 193 74.49 57.12 -27.33
C ALA A 193 73.27 56.57 -28.08
N ILE A 194 73.43 56.36 -29.38
CA ILE A 194 72.49 55.58 -30.19
C ILE A 194 72.98 54.14 -30.23
N LEU A 195 72.12 53.21 -29.87
CA LEU A 195 72.40 51.77 -29.92
C LEU A 195 71.80 51.15 -31.16
N ASN A 196 72.46 50.13 -31.71
CA ASN A 196 72.02 49.39 -32.90
C ASN A 196 70.88 48.38 -32.65
N LYS A 197 70.26 48.42 -31.47
CA LYS A 197 69.15 47.56 -31.06
C LYS A 197 68.02 48.40 -30.46
N GLY A 198 66.79 47.99 -30.73
CA GLY A 198 65.58 48.64 -30.24
C GLY A 198 64.63 47.67 -29.54
N ASN A 199 63.36 48.05 -29.41
CA ASN A 199 62.32 47.28 -28.72
C ASN A 199 62.15 45.87 -29.29
N SER A 200 62.20 45.73 -30.63
CA SER A 200 62.07 44.41 -31.26
C SER A 200 63.26 43.48 -30.99
N GLN A 201 64.36 44.01 -30.44
CA GLN A 201 65.62 43.32 -30.18
C GLN A 201 65.92 43.23 -28.67
N GLY A 202 64.91 43.48 -27.82
CA GLY A 202 64.98 43.30 -26.37
C GLY A 202 65.45 44.51 -25.57
N VAL A 203 65.47 45.72 -26.15
CA VAL A 203 65.76 46.96 -25.41
C VAL A 203 64.48 47.58 -24.88
N PHE A 204 64.43 47.82 -23.57
CA PHE A 204 63.29 48.48 -22.91
C PHE A 204 63.64 49.91 -22.50
N ALA A 205 62.64 50.79 -22.45
CA ALA A 205 62.80 52.11 -21.88
C ALA A 205 63.14 51.99 -20.38
N ASN A 206 63.93 52.93 -19.87
CA ASN A 206 64.48 52.94 -18.51
C ASN A 206 65.41 51.77 -18.16
N ALA A 207 65.84 50.97 -19.13
CA ALA A 207 66.82 49.93 -18.90
C ALA A 207 68.20 50.52 -18.57
N ASP A 208 68.87 49.96 -17.56
CA ASP A 208 70.27 50.26 -17.29
C ASP A 208 71.17 49.30 -18.06
N LEU A 209 72.10 49.89 -18.79
CA LEU A 209 73.04 49.21 -19.65
C LEU A 209 74.47 49.59 -19.27
N GLU A 210 75.40 48.68 -19.48
CA GLU A 210 76.82 48.89 -19.25
C GLU A 210 77.58 48.80 -20.57
N VAL A 211 78.42 49.80 -20.84
CA VAL A 211 79.30 49.82 -22.01
C VAL A 211 80.61 49.15 -21.64
N LYS A 212 80.99 48.11 -22.39
CA LYS A 212 82.20 47.33 -22.22
C LYS A 212 83.10 47.43 -23.45
N ARG A 213 84.40 47.51 -23.20
CA ARG A 213 85.45 47.31 -24.21
C ARG A 213 86.39 46.22 -23.70
N GLY A 214 86.32 45.06 -24.34
CA GLY A 214 86.95 43.84 -23.80
C GLY A 214 86.23 43.38 -22.53
N GLN A 215 86.94 43.34 -21.40
CA GLN A 215 86.40 42.92 -20.09
C GLN A 215 86.09 44.10 -19.14
N GLN A 216 86.45 45.33 -19.51
CA GLN A 216 86.29 46.51 -18.65
C GLN A 216 85.00 47.27 -18.97
N VAL A 217 84.30 47.74 -17.93
CA VAL A 217 83.10 48.59 -18.03
C VAL A 217 83.54 50.04 -18.06
N ILE A 218 83.28 50.74 -19.17
CA ILE A 218 83.72 52.13 -19.40
C ILE A 218 82.68 53.13 -18.91
N ALA A 219 81.39 52.79 -19.03
CA ALA A 219 80.30 53.71 -18.74
C ALA A 219 78.99 52.97 -18.45
N LYS A 220 78.06 53.64 -17.74
CA LYS A 220 76.68 53.20 -17.57
C LYS A 220 75.75 54.09 -18.40
N LEU A 221 74.87 53.46 -19.16
CA LEU A 221 73.87 54.13 -19.99
C LEU A 221 72.47 53.80 -19.45
N LYS A 222 71.58 54.78 -19.50
CA LYS A 222 70.16 54.60 -19.19
C LYS A 222 69.34 54.85 -20.44
N VAL A 223 68.56 53.86 -20.86
CA VAL A 223 67.75 53.97 -22.07
C VAL A 223 66.59 54.94 -21.84
N ARG A 224 66.50 55.98 -22.67
CA ARG A 224 65.46 57.01 -22.58
C ARG A 224 64.29 56.74 -23.51
N ASN A 225 64.58 56.44 -24.76
CA ASN A 225 63.57 56.12 -25.76
C ASN A 225 63.98 54.90 -26.57
N VAL A 226 63.01 54.07 -26.92
CA VAL A 226 63.21 52.85 -27.69
C VAL A 226 62.39 52.92 -28.97
N GLU A 227 63.06 52.77 -30.10
CA GLU A 227 62.46 52.62 -31.41
C GLU A 227 62.41 51.13 -31.79
N GLN A 228 61.78 50.78 -32.91
CA GLN A 228 61.67 49.37 -33.33
C GLN A 228 63.05 48.72 -33.54
N PHE A 229 63.99 49.43 -34.18
CA PHE A 229 65.30 48.91 -34.59
C PHE A 229 66.51 49.62 -33.96
N GLY A 230 66.29 50.64 -33.12
CA GLY A 230 67.34 51.38 -32.45
C GLY A 230 66.87 51.90 -31.09
N SER A 231 67.79 52.39 -30.28
CA SER A 231 67.45 53.00 -29.00
C SER A 231 68.40 54.14 -28.67
N ILE A 232 67.88 55.10 -27.90
CA ILE A 232 68.61 56.26 -27.42
C ILE A 232 68.84 56.07 -25.92
N ALA A 233 70.10 56.08 -25.51
CA ALA A 233 70.48 55.90 -24.12
C ALA A 233 71.37 57.06 -23.66
N ASP A 234 71.01 57.66 -22.53
CA ASP A 234 71.72 58.77 -21.92
C ASP A 234 72.84 58.22 -21.03
N LEU A 235 74.00 58.87 -21.02
CA LEU A 235 75.11 58.56 -20.13
C LEU A 235 74.74 58.92 -18.70
N VAL A 236 74.89 57.98 -17.78
CA VAL A 236 74.69 58.25 -16.35
C VAL A 236 75.83 59.15 -15.86
N PRO A 237 75.54 60.34 -15.32
CA PRO A 237 76.57 61.28 -14.88
C PRO A 237 77.53 60.64 -13.87
N GLY A 238 78.84 60.83 -14.05
CA GLY A 238 79.87 60.27 -13.17
C GLY A 238 80.13 58.77 -13.33
N SER A 239 79.51 58.09 -14.30
CA SER A 239 79.75 56.67 -14.58
C SER A 239 80.87 56.40 -15.58
N LEU A 240 81.41 57.45 -16.20
CA LEU A 240 82.49 57.36 -17.18
C LEU A 240 83.83 57.17 -16.47
N GLU A 241 84.59 56.13 -16.84
CA GLU A 241 85.92 55.92 -16.29
C GLU A 241 86.91 57.04 -16.69
N GLU A 242 87.75 57.46 -15.74
CA GLU A 242 88.72 58.54 -15.93
C GLU A 242 89.67 58.24 -17.11
N GLY A 243 89.68 59.15 -18.10
CA GLY A 243 90.54 59.05 -19.29
C GLY A 243 89.97 58.23 -20.46
N ASN A 244 88.78 57.62 -20.32
CA ASN A 244 88.11 56.87 -21.38
C ASN A 244 86.92 57.64 -21.97
N ALA A 245 86.66 57.42 -23.26
CA ALA A 245 85.49 57.95 -23.95
C ALA A 245 84.74 56.82 -24.68
N ILE A 246 83.41 56.93 -24.74
CA ILE A 246 82.53 56.03 -25.49
C ILE A 246 82.82 56.19 -26.99
N ARG A 247 82.96 55.08 -27.71
CA ARG A 247 83.21 55.04 -29.14
C ARG A 247 82.16 54.21 -29.87
N SER A 248 81.96 54.51 -31.14
CA SER A 248 81.19 53.63 -32.02
C SER A 248 81.84 52.23 -32.06
N GLY A 249 81.02 51.20 -31.97
CA GLY A 249 81.43 49.80 -31.94
C GLY A 249 81.66 49.19 -30.55
N ASP A 250 81.67 50.01 -29.48
CA ASP A 250 81.74 49.52 -28.10
C ASP A 250 80.55 48.61 -27.79
N LEU A 251 80.79 47.55 -27.00
CA LEU A 251 79.80 46.53 -26.71
C LEU A 251 78.95 46.93 -25.50
N VAL A 252 77.65 46.81 -25.59
CA VAL A 252 76.71 47.21 -24.54
C VAL A 252 76.00 45.96 -24.02
N VAL A 253 75.99 45.76 -22.72
CA VAL A 253 75.34 44.62 -22.06
C VAL A 253 74.35 45.10 -21.01
N ALA A 254 73.45 44.21 -20.58
CA ALA A 254 72.61 44.47 -19.41
C ALA A 254 73.49 44.76 -18.18
N ALA A 255 73.14 45.80 -17.42
CA ALA A 255 73.85 46.14 -16.19
C ALA A 255 73.74 45.00 -15.16
N ALA A 256 74.79 44.76 -14.37
CA ALA A 256 74.79 43.71 -13.35
C ALA A 256 73.79 43.96 -12.21
N LYS A 257 73.36 45.22 -12.05
CA LYS A 257 72.24 45.66 -11.22
C LYS A 257 71.36 46.55 -12.08
N GLN A 258 70.28 46.01 -12.63
CA GLN A 258 69.21 46.83 -13.20
C GLN A 258 68.52 47.54 -12.04
N SER A 259 68.36 48.87 -12.10
CA SER A 259 67.78 49.65 -11.00
C SER A 259 66.31 49.25 -10.78
N VAL A 260 66.13 48.32 -9.86
CA VAL A 260 64.88 48.08 -9.14
C VAL A 260 65.05 48.66 -7.74
N GLU A 261 65.39 49.94 -7.66
CA GLU A 261 65.52 50.62 -6.37
C GLU A 261 65.18 52.11 -6.55
N ASP A 262 63.88 52.41 -6.62
CA ASP A 262 63.25 53.60 -6.02
C ASP A 262 61.76 53.65 -6.35
N GLU A 263 60.95 52.76 -5.76
CA GLU A 263 59.55 53.06 -5.38
C GLU A 263 59.15 52.15 -4.20
N LYS A 264 59.83 52.30 -3.04
CA LYS A 264 59.29 51.75 -1.78
C LYS A 264 59.82 52.45 -0.53
N LYS A 265 59.25 53.63 -0.21
CA LYS A 265 58.76 54.06 1.14
C LYS A 265 58.91 55.58 1.37
N THR A 266 57.79 56.29 1.39
CA THR A 266 57.33 57.21 2.45
C THR A 266 55.82 57.37 2.24
N SER A 267 54.93 56.84 3.10
CA SER A 267 54.67 57.34 4.44
C SER A 267 54.06 56.25 5.34
N SER A 268 54.61 56.13 6.54
CA SER A 268 53.94 55.70 7.77
C SER A 268 53.01 56.85 8.25
N THR A 269 52.00 56.71 9.11
CA THR A 269 51.93 55.99 10.39
C THR A 269 50.50 56.06 10.94
N SER A 270 50.02 54.96 11.53
CA SER A 270 49.18 54.86 12.76
C SER A 270 48.43 53.53 12.70
N SER A 271 48.44 52.62 13.67
CA SER A 271 49.20 52.41 14.91
C SER A 271 48.78 51.02 15.41
N ALA A 272 49.74 50.20 15.84
CA ALA A 272 49.55 48.98 16.64
C ALA A 272 49.23 49.37 18.13
N PRO A 273 49.03 48.47 19.12
CA PRO A 273 49.28 47.01 19.12
C PRO A 273 48.34 46.08 19.94
N ALA A 274 48.43 44.76 19.65
CA ALA A 274 48.48 43.54 20.49
C ALA A 274 47.40 43.26 21.58
N THR A 275 46.95 42.04 21.93
CA THR A 275 47.50 40.66 21.98
C THR A 275 46.37 39.60 21.91
N THR A 276 46.69 38.37 21.51
CA THR A 276 45.89 37.11 21.53
C THR A 276 45.80 36.50 22.96
N PRO A 277 44.86 35.57 23.29
CA PRO A 277 44.95 34.14 22.91
C PRO A 277 43.63 33.38 22.60
N ASP A 278 43.72 32.49 21.60
CA ASP A 278 43.18 31.12 21.47
C ASP A 278 41.71 30.76 21.86
N ALA A 279 40.93 30.25 20.88
CA ALA A 279 40.11 29.02 20.95
C ALA A 279 39.08 28.92 19.80
N THR A 280 39.28 27.91 18.93
CA THR A 280 38.30 26.99 18.33
C THR A 280 37.14 27.52 17.44
N ALA A 281 37.12 27.02 16.19
CA ALA A 281 36.15 27.26 15.11
C ALA A 281 34.69 26.88 15.44
N PRO A 282 33.69 27.50 14.76
CA PRO A 282 32.95 26.85 13.65
C PRO A 282 32.54 27.86 12.53
N GLY A 283 32.29 27.52 11.26
CA GLY A 283 31.70 26.30 10.68
C GLY A 283 30.29 26.61 10.16
N ALA A 284 30.20 27.08 8.91
CA ALA A 284 28.95 27.45 8.20
C ALA A 284 28.04 26.24 7.89
N PRO A 285 26.73 26.45 7.63
CA PRO A 285 25.74 25.37 7.64
C PRO A 285 25.68 24.63 6.30
N ALA A 286 25.71 23.30 6.39
CA ALA A 286 25.29 22.41 5.31
C ALA A 286 24.07 21.61 5.79
N GLY A 287 22.94 21.82 5.12
CA GLY A 287 21.74 21.02 5.30
C GLY A 287 21.93 19.66 4.63
N GLY A 288 21.73 18.59 5.39
CA GLY A 288 21.75 17.21 4.94
C GLY A 288 20.75 16.39 5.73
N MET A 289 19.94 15.65 4.98
CA MET A 289 18.99 14.60 5.37
C MET A 289 19.41 13.73 6.57
N SER A 290 18.47 13.40 7.46
CA SER A 290 18.25 12.02 7.94
C SER A 290 17.05 11.87 8.89
N ASP A 291 16.28 10.83 8.60
CA ASP A 291 15.55 9.90 9.49
C ASP A 291 14.07 10.15 9.88
N PRO A 292 13.14 9.26 9.45
CA PRO A 292 11.71 9.33 9.73
C PRO A 292 11.24 8.28 10.76
N PHE A 293 12.03 7.93 11.78
CA PHE A 293 11.59 7.04 12.87
C PHE A 293 12.28 7.37 14.20
N GLY A 294 11.49 7.68 15.25
CA GLY A 294 11.94 7.59 16.64
C GLY A 294 11.56 8.77 17.54
N GLY A 295 10.40 8.68 18.21
CA GLY A 295 10.03 9.57 19.30
C GLY A 295 8.83 9.06 20.11
N THR A 296 9.10 8.55 21.31
CA THR A 296 8.13 8.23 22.38
C THR A 296 8.78 8.59 23.73
N PRO A 297 8.05 8.66 24.87
CA PRO A 297 6.66 9.09 25.08
C PRO A 297 6.52 10.03 26.30
N ALA A 298 5.33 10.59 26.51
CA ALA A 298 4.89 11.07 27.83
C ALA A 298 3.40 10.72 28.07
N PRO A 299 2.97 10.46 29.33
CA PRO A 299 1.87 9.55 29.64
C PRO A 299 0.62 10.23 30.20
N ALA A 300 -0.55 9.61 29.99
CA ALA A 300 -1.79 9.78 30.79
C ALA A 300 -2.81 8.67 30.43
N PRO A 301 -3.76 8.33 31.33
CA PRO A 301 -4.01 6.94 31.73
C PRO A 301 -5.10 6.22 30.94
N MET A 302 -4.93 4.91 30.80
CA MET A 302 -5.94 3.96 30.36
C MET A 302 -6.80 3.50 31.55
N THR A 303 -8.10 3.29 31.31
CA THR A 303 -8.85 2.14 31.84
C THR A 303 -10.20 2.06 31.12
N SER A 304 -10.30 1.21 30.11
CA SER A 304 -11.57 0.59 29.70
C SER A 304 -11.29 -0.80 29.17
N ASP A 305 -11.65 -1.77 30.00
CA ASP A 305 -11.57 -3.23 29.86
C ASP A 305 -12.41 -3.75 28.66
N PRO A 306 -11.87 -4.66 27.82
CA PRO A 306 -12.52 -5.15 26.62
C PRO A 306 -13.17 -6.54 26.72
N PHE A 307 -13.43 -7.19 27.87
CA PHE A 307 -14.28 -8.40 27.91
C PHE A 307 -14.81 -8.72 29.34
N GLY A 308 -16.11 -8.52 29.62
CA GLY A 308 -16.74 -9.18 30.79
C GLY A 308 -18.04 -8.58 31.35
N ALA A 309 -19.12 -9.35 31.22
CA ALA A 309 -20.38 -9.38 31.99
C ALA A 309 -21.57 -8.46 31.58
N PRO A 310 -22.76 -9.05 31.30
CA PRO A 310 -24.00 -8.32 31.10
C PRO A 310 -24.61 -7.88 32.44
N ALA A 311 -25.00 -6.60 32.53
CA ALA A 311 -25.79 -6.08 33.63
C ALA A 311 -27.27 -6.52 33.48
N ALA A 312 -27.88 -6.94 34.58
CA ALA A 312 -29.32 -7.14 34.74
C ALA A 312 -29.77 -6.50 36.08
N PRO A 313 -31.07 -6.30 36.32
CA PRO A 313 -31.95 -5.34 35.66
C PRO A 313 -32.52 -4.33 36.66
N ALA A 314 -32.97 -3.16 36.17
CA ALA A 314 -33.77 -2.23 36.98
C ALA A 314 -35.23 -2.72 37.08
N ALA A 315 -35.77 -2.71 38.29
CA ALA A 315 -37.13 -3.16 38.65
C ALA A 315 -38.24 -2.17 38.21
N PRO A 316 -39.51 -2.60 38.17
CA PRO A 316 -40.55 -2.05 37.31
C PRO A 316 -41.46 -1.02 38.01
N ALA A 317 -41.96 -0.05 37.23
CA ALA A 317 -43.12 0.75 37.59
C ALA A 317 -44.39 0.14 36.96
N GLY A 318 -45.44 0.01 37.77
CA GLY A 318 -46.58 -0.87 37.51
C GLY A 318 -47.59 -0.38 36.47
N GLY A 319 -48.41 -1.34 36.04
CA GLY A 319 -49.57 -1.18 35.18
C GLY A 319 -50.30 -2.52 35.14
N MET A 320 -51.10 -2.78 36.16
CA MET A 320 -51.85 -4.02 36.35
C MET A 320 -53.20 -3.88 35.64
N SER A 321 -53.44 -4.67 34.60
CA SER A 321 -54.78 -4.85 34.01
C SER A 321 -55.02 -6.31 33.65
N ASP A 322 -55.70 -6.97 34.59
CA ASP A 322 -56.74 -8.00 34.48
C ASP A 322 -56.66 -9.11 33.40
N PRO A 323 -56.54 -10.40 33.80
CA PRO A 323 -56.46 -11.55 32.90
C PRO A 323 -57.79 -12.31 32.70
N PHE A 324 -58.96 -11.76 33.07
CA PHE A 324 -60.26 -12.43 32.83
C PHE A 324 -61.35 -11.47 32.34
N GLY A 325 -61.48 -11.36 31.00
CA GLY A 325 -62.61 -10.70 30.33
C GLY A 325 -63.16 -11.55 29.19
N ALA A 326 -64.35 -12.11 29.39
CA ALA A 326 -65.11 -12.89 28.41
C ALA A 326 -65.85 -11.98 27.38
N PRO A 327 -66.47 -12.53 26.33
CA PRO A 327 -66.29 -12.07 24.94
C PRO A 327 -67.31 -11.02 24.46
N ALA A 328 -66.91 -10.27 23.44
CA ALA A 328 -67.80 -9.54 22.55
C ALA A 328 -67.67 -10.08 21.11
N ALA A 329 -68.80 -10.49 20.54
CA ALA A 329 -69.05 -10.69 19.12
C ALA A 329 -70.42 -10.06 18.80
N PRO A 330 -70.87 -9.87 17.54
CA PRO A 330 -70.23 -10.16 16.25
C PRO A 330 -70.35 -9.00 15.23
N ALA A 331 -69.56 -9.02 14.14
CA ALA A 331 -69.98 -8.48 12.84
C ALA A 331 -69.04 -8.94 11.71
N GLY A 332 -69.62 -9.46 10.62
CA GLY A 332 -68.96 -9.60 9.31
C GLY A 332 -68.64 -11.03 8.90
N GLY A 333 -69.47 -11.59 8.00
CA GLY A 333 -69.37 -12.97 7.50
C GLY A 333 -68.33 -13.18 6.39
N ALA A 334 -67.70 -14.37 6.46
CA ALA A 334 -67.48 -15.44 5.47
C ALA A 334 -67.06 -15.13 4.00
N PRO A 335 -66.40 -16.10 3.29
CA PRO A 335 -65.59 -17.23 3.77
C PRO A 335 -64.22 -17.35 3.07
N MET A 336 -63.26 -17.93 3.81
CA MET A 336 -61.99 -18.46 3.29
C MET A 336 -62.26 -19.78 2.56
N THR A 337 -61.77 -19.89 1.33
CA THR A 337 -61.59 -21.16 0.62
C THR A 337 -60.11 -21.32 0.32
N GLU A 338 -59.39 -22.04 1.18
CA GLU A 338 -58.10 -22.63 0.80
C GLU A 338 -58.09 -24.10 1.23
N ASP A 339 -57.92 -24.92 0.20
CA ASP A 339 -57.83 -26.38 0.19
C ASP A 339 -56.41 -26.81 0.59
N PRO A 340 -56.20 -27.67 1.61
CA PRO A 340 -54.87 -28.02 2.11
C PRO A 340 -54.19 -29.16 1.33
N PHE A 341 -54.77 -29.65 0.21
CA PHE A 341 -54.14 -30.69 -0.60
C PHE A 341 -53.95 -30.23 -2.06
N GLY A 342 -52.73 -29.76 -2.33
CA GLY A 342 -52.33 -29.25 -3.64
C GLY A 342 -52.55 -30.22 -4.80
N SER A 343 -53.22 -29.73 -5.84
CA SER A 343 -53.38 -30.35 -7.14
C SER A 343 -52.05 -30.38 -7.91
N ALA A 344 -51.68 -31.55 -8.44
CA ALA A 344 -50.51 -31.77 -9.29
C ALA A 344 -50.59 -30.98 -10.62
N PRO A 345 -49.47 -30.47 -11.17
CA PRO A 345 -49.48 -29.79 -12.46
C PRO A 345 -49.51 -30.79 -13.63
N ALA A 346 -50.36 -30.48 -14.63
CA ALA A 346 -50.45 -31.17 -15.91
C ALA A 346 -49.23 -30.90 -16.82
N PRO A 347 -48.86 -31.81 -17.74
CA PRO A 347 -47.70 -31.64 -18.62
C PRO A 347 -48.01 -30.72 -19.81
N ALA A 348 -47.05 -29.85 -20.15
CA ALA A 348 -47.09 -28.99 -21.34
C ALA A 348 -46.52 -29.71 -22.59
N PRO A 349 -46.91 -29.30 -23.82
CA PRO A 349 -46.64 -30.05 -25.05
C PRO A 349 -45.25 -29.80 -25.66
N ALA A 350 -44.82 -30.75 -26.49
CA ALA A 350 -43.54 -30.84 -27.18
C ALA A 350 -43.23 -29.67 -28.16
N PRO A 351 -41.96 -29.54 -28.57
CA PRO A 351 -41.64 -29.16 -29.94
C PRO A 351 -40.88 -30.25 -30.70
N ALA A 352 -41.21 -30.34 -31.97
CA ALA A 352 -40.61 -31.20 -32.98
C ALA A 352 -39.30 -30.63 -33.55
N GLY A 353 -38.48 -31.54 -34.10
CA GLY A 353 -37.33 -31.24 -34.98
C GLY A 353 -35.99 -31.30 -34.24
N GLY A 354 -34.96 -32.02 -34.68
CA GLY A 354 -34.72 -32.83 -35.87
C GLY A 354 -33.20 -33.01 -36.00
N ALA A 355 -32.77 -34.20 -36.47
CA ALA A 355 -31.43 -34.52 -37.00
C ALA A 355 -30.22 -34.35 -36.05
N SER A 356 -29.09 -35.06 -36.13
CA SER A 356 -28.64 -36.30 -36.75
C SER A 356 -27.13 -36.42 -36.41
N MET A 357 -26.62 -37.65 -36.31
CA MET A 357 -25.21 -38.06 -36.55
C MET A 357 -24.15 -37.93 -35.42
N THR A 358 -23.52 -39.09 -35.17
CA THR A 358 -22.07 -39.36 -34.93
C THR A 358 -21.40 -38.76 -33.69
N SER A 359 -20.50 -39.39 -32.94
CA SER A 359 -19.86 -40.71 -32.91
C SER A 359 -18.87 -40.69 -31.73
N ASP A 360 -18.57 -41.86 -31.18
CA ASP A 360 -17.32 -42.25 -30.49
C ASP A 360 -17.15 -42.02 -28.97
N PRO A 361 -17.08 -43.12 -28.18
CA PRO A 361 -16.49 -43.16 -26.84
C PRO A 361 -15.10 -43.83 -26.88
N PHE A 362 -14.15 -43.32 -26.08
CA PHE A 362 -12.76 -43.78 -25.85
C PHE A 362 -11.65 -43.05 -26.64
N GLY A 363 -10.95 -42.14 -25.95
CA GLY A 363 -9.68 -41.57 -26.41
C GLY A 363 -9.04 -40.59 -25.41
N SER A 364 -8.18 -41.12 -24.53
CA SER A 364 -6.99 -40.48 -23.93
C SER A 364 -7.10 -39.13 -23.21
N ASN A 365 -7.04 -39.15 -21.87
CA ASN A 365 -5.82 -38.79 -21.12
C ASN A 365 -5.89 -39.34 -19.69
#